data_AF-C3ZZ99-F1
#
_entry.id   AF-C3ZZ99-F1
#
_cell.length_a   1.000
_cell.length_b   1.000
_cell.length_c   1.000
_cell.angle_alpha   90.00
_cell.angle_beta   90.00
_cell.angle_gamma   90.00
#
_symmetry.space_group_name_H-M   'P 1'
#
loop_
_entity.id
_entity.type
_entity.pdbx_description
1 polymer ?
#
loop_
_entity_poly.entity_id
_entity_poly.type
_entity_poly.pdbx_seq_one_letter_code
_entity_poly.pdbx_strand_id
1 'polypeptide(L)' 'VSLKLFGESGEAGPVVLEDLDRVTFQQGAVDTFVLSAGCRLGALSAVHVWHDNTGGDPSW' A
#
# COMPACT_ATOMS: atom_id res chain seq x y z
N VAL A 1 1.26 5.74 -4.28
CA VAL A 1 0.50 5.34 -3.07
C VAL A 1 1.32 4.33 -2.29
N SER A 2 1.30 4.37 -0.96
CA SER A 2 2.14 3.55 -0.10
C SER A 2 1.32 2.80 0.95
N LEU A 3 1.80 1.62 1.33
CA LEU A 3 1.15 0.75 2.31
C LEU A 3 2.13 0.30 3.40
N LYS A 4 1.65 0.25 4.66
CA LYS A 4 2.35 -0.36 5.80
C LYS A 4 1.43 -1.33 6.53
N LEU A 5 1.99 -2.47 6.92
CA LEU A 5 1.29 -3.51 7.68
C LEU A 5 1.75 -3.46 9.13
N PHE A 6 0.81 -3.65 10.05
CA PHE A 6 1.06 -3.77 11.48
C PHE A 6 0.46 -5.08 11.99
N GLY A 7 1.18 -5.75 12.87
CA GLY A 7 0.71 -6.92 13.58
C GLY A 7 1.36 -7.07 14.95
N GLU A 8 0.95 -8.09 15.68
CA GLU A 8 1.42 -8.37 17.05
C GLU A 8 2.95 -8.47 17.17
N SER A 9 3.61 -9.01 16.14
CA SER A 9 5.05 -9.26 16.14
C SER A 9 5.87 -8.14 15.50
N GLY A 10 5.24 -7.04 15.08
CA GLY A 10 5.92 -5.87 14.52
C GLY A 10 5.20 -5.26 13.31
N GLU A 11 5.98 -4.62 12.44
CA GLU A 11 5.49 -3.92 11.24
C GLU A 11 6.29 -4.30 10.00
N ALA A 12 5.67 -4.17 8.82
CA ALA A 12 6.34 -4.34 7.52
C ALA A 12 5.98 -3.20 6.56
N GLY A 13 6.96 -2.81 5.74
CA GLY A 13 6.86 -1.68 4.82
C GLY A 13 7.52 -0.40 5.36
N PRO A 14 7.30 0.77 4.72
CA PRO A 14 6.35 1.00 3.64
C PRO A 14 6.71 0.28 2.34
N VAL A 15 5.69 -0.12 1.59
CA VAL A 15 5.81 -0.62 0.21
C VAL A 15 5.03 0.31 -0.72
N VAL A 16 5.63 0.69 -1.85
CA VAL A 16 4.95 1.45 -2.88
C VAL A 16 4.01 0.50 -3.63
N LEU A 17 2.75 0.87 -3.72
CA LEU A 17 1.76 0.18 -4.54
C LEU A 17 1.86 0.77 -5.94
N GLU A 18 2.55 0.05 -6.83
CA GLU A 18 2.70 0.41 -8.23
C GLU A 18 2.63 -0.83 -9.11
N ASP A 19 2.30 -0.60 -10.38
CA ASP A 19 2.32 -1.60 -11.44
C ASP A 19 3.12 -0.99 -12.59
N LEU A 20 4.11 -1.72 -13.10
CA LEU A 20 5.01 -1.20 -14.13
C LEU A 20 4.32 -1.12 -15.50
N ASP A 21 3.25 -1.88 -15.71
CA ASP A 21 2.58 -2.00 -17.01
C ASP A 21 1.31 -1.14 -17.11
N ARG A 22 0.84 -0.55 -16.01
CA ARG A 22 -0.38 0.29 -16.01
C ARG A 22 -0.33 1.42 -14.99
N VAL A 23 -1.13 2.44 -15.25
CA VAL A 23 -1.42 3.51 -14.29
C VAL A 23 -2.37 2.98 -13.23
N THR A 24 -1.95 3.04 -11.97
CA THR A 24 -2.73 2.60 -10.79
C THR A 24 -3.49 3.77 -10.16
N PHE A 25 -4.47 3.48 -9.30
CA PHE A 25 -5.27 4.44 -8.54
C PHE A 25 -6.03 5.45 -9.42
N GLN A 26 -6.53 5.00 -10.57
CA GLN A 26 -7.41 5.80 -11.42
C GLN A 26 -8.82 5.90 -10.82
N GLN A 27 -9.49 7.02 -11.05
CA GLN A 27 -10.86 7.25 -10.57
C GLN A 27 -11.81 6.12 -11.02
N GLY A 28 -12.49 5.49 -10.07
CA GLY A 28 -13.44 4.40 -10.33
C GLY A 28 -12.80 3.05 -10.67
N ALA A 29 -11.47 2.94 -10.67
CA ALA A 29 -10.77 1.68 -10.87
C ALA A 29 -10.68 0.85 -9.57
N VAL A 30 -10.45 -0.45 -9.74
CA VAL A 30 -10.12 -1.39 -8.65
C VAL A 30 -8.77 -2.01 -8.97
N ASP A 31 -7.78 -1.76 -8.12
CA ASP A 31 -6.44 -2.33 -8.24
C ASP A 31 -6.21 -3.40 -7.18
N THR A 32 -5.59 -4.51 -7.59
CA THR A 32 -5.24 -5.63 -6.72
C THR A 32 -3.73 -5.82 -6.73
N PHE A 33 -3.13 -5.90 -5.54
CA PHE A 33 -1.71 -6.11 -5.34
C PHE A 33 -1.46 -7.33 -4.46
N VAL A 34 -0.40 -8.08 -4.75
CA VAL A 34 0.07 -9.17 -3.90
C VAL A 34 1.39 -8.73 -3.27
N LEU A 35 1.44 -8.72 -1.93
CA LEU A 35 2.59 -8.25 -1.17
C LEU A 35 3.07 -9.35 -0.22
N SER A 36 4.38 -9.42 -0.04
CA SER A 36 5.03 -10.31 0.92
C SER A 36 5.72 -9.50 2.00
N ALA A 37 5.43 -9.79 3.27
CA ALA A 37 6.19 -9.25 4.39
C ALA A 37 7.51 -10.03 4.55
N GLY A 38 8.64 -9.33 4.64
CA GLY A 38 9.95 -9.94 4.87
C GLY A 38 10.14 -10.51 6.29
N CYS A 39 9.14 -10.37 7.15
CA CYS A 39 9.14 -10.82 8.53
C CYS A 39 7.76 -11.40 8.91
N ARG A 40 7.74 -12.21 9.97
CA ARG A 40 6.49 -12.70 10.56
C ARG A 40 5.84 -11.58 11.38
N LEU A 41 4.64 -11.17 10.99
CA LEU A 41 3.89 -10.10 11.68
C LEU A 41 2.95 -10.59 12.79
N GLY A 42 2.68 -11.89 12.89
CA GLY A 42 1.66 -12.41 13.80
C GLY A 42 0.25 -12.05 13.31
N ALA A 43 -0.72 -11.92 14.22
CA ALA A 43 -2.04 -11.43 13.84
C ALA A 43 -1.95 -9.96 13.40
N LEU A 44 -2.50 -9.64 12.23
CA LEU A 44 -2.54 -8.26 11.74
C LEU A 44 -3.50 -7.43 12.56
N SER A 45 -3.05 -6.24 12.98
CA SER A 45 -3.82 -5.31 13.79
C SER A 45 -4.27 -4.09 12.99
N ALA A 46 -3.47 -3.65 12.02
CA ALA A 46 -3.80 -2.50 11.17
C ALA A 46 -3.10 -2.55 9.80
N VAL A 47 -3.69 -1.84 8.85
CA VAL A 47 -3.09 -1.51 7.55
C VAL A 47 -3.18 -0.01 7.38
N HIS A 48 -2.05 0.65 7.11
CA HIS A 48 -2.03 2.06 6.76
C HIS A 48 -1.81 2.21 5.26
N VAL A 49 -2.62 3.05 4.62
CA VAL A 49 -2.51 3.40 3.21
C VAL A 49 -2.51 4.92 3.08
N TRP A 50 -1.56 5.48 2.33
CA TRP A 50 -1.43 6.93 2.15
C TRP A 50 -0.77 7.29 0.82
N HIS A 51 -0.85 8.56 0.44
CA HIS A 51 -0.05 9.19 -0.62
C HIS A 51 0.67 10.41 -0.07
N ASP A 52 1.63 10.90 -0.83
CA ASP A 52 2.44 12.08 -0.52
C ASP A 52 1.88 13.38 -1.10
N ASN A 53 0.65 13.35 -1.66
CA ASN A 53 0.00 14.47 -2.36
C ASN A 53 0.77 15.01 -3.57
N THR A 54 1.72 14.25 -4.14
CA THR A 54 2.39 14.63 -5.38
C THR A 54 1.51 14.31 -6.61
N GLY A 55 1.80 14.93 -7.75
CA GLY A 55 1.08 14.70 -9.02
C GLY A 55 0.07 15.80 -9.38
N GLY A 56 -0.61 15.61 -10.52
CA GLY A 56 -1.51 16.62 -11.10
C GLY A 56 -2.86 16.73 -10.39
N ASP A 57 -3.42 15.61 -9.93
CA ASP A 57 -4.69 15.53 -9.21
C ASP A 57 -4.48 14.61 -7.98
N PRO A 58 -3.97 15.16 -6.87
CA PRO A 58 -3.61 14.34 -5.71
C PRO A 58 -4.83 13.89 -4.89
N SER A 59 -6.04 14.38 -5.19
CA SER A 59 -7.27 13.93 -4.53
C SER A 59 -7.65 12.53 -4.98
N TRP A 60 -7.97 11.65 -4.02
CA TRP A 60 -8.50 10.31 -4.26
C TRP A 60 -10.03 10.31 -4.37
#